data_AF-A0A351RD46-F1
#
_entry.id   AF-A0A351RD46-F1
#
_cell.length_a   1.000
_cell.length_b   1.000
_cell.length_c   1.000
_cell.angle_alpha   90.00
_cell.angle_beta   90.00
_cell.angle_gamma   90.00
#
_symmetry.space_group_name_H-M   'P 1'
#
loop_
_entity.id
_entity.type
_entity.pdbx_description
1 polymer ?
#
loop_
_entity_poly.entity_id
_entity_poly.type
_entity_poly.pdbx_seq_one_letter_code
_entity_poly.pdbx_strand_id
1 'polypeptide(L)'
;MSLEKVIFEIMRYNEFWTVTEIHDRAMVTQPFIKRPDVFAAMHEMVANNILIKEPNGKDSFYRLKNYDPADKHQKETEMQVKIETDIPAEFNRHDEALRQIELRKEDKQKADSHYQFSYKGHKIDPYRIFRIYNIAAPEQQHAIKKLLRAGKSVKTLDQDIDEVILTLQRWKEILKEDVKLN
;
A
#
# COMPACT_ATOMS: atom_id res chain seq x y z
N MET A 1 21.16 22.02 -14.11
CA MET A 1 21.56 20.65 -13.73
C MET A 1 21.41 19.76 -14.96
N SER A 2 22.37 18.89 -15.30
CA SER A 2 22.20 17.98 -16.45
C SER A 2 21.11 16.96 -16.15
N LEU A 3 20.47 16.43 -17.19
CA LEU A 3 19.41 15.44 -17.05
C LEU A 3 19.92 14.16 -16.36
N GLU A 4 21.13 13.71 -16.69
CA GLU A 4 21.75 12.55 -16.04
C GLU A 4 21.93 12.77 -14.53
N LYS A 5 22.31 13.99 -14.11
CA LYS A 5 22.41 14.34 -12.68
C LYS A 5 21.04 14.33 -12.02
N VAL A 6 20.00 14.83 -12.69
CA VAL A 6 18.61 14.75 -12.19
C VAL A 6 18.19 13.29 -12.01
N ILE A 7 18.44 12.44 -13.01
CA ILE A 7 18.09 11.02 -12.98
C ILE A 7 18.86 10.30 -11.86
N PHE A 8 20.15 10.56 -11.73
CA PHE A 8 20.99 10.00 -10.66
C PHE A 8 20.44 10.35 -9.26
N GLU A 9 20.14 11.62 -9.02
CA GLU A 9 19.57 12.07 -7.74
C GLU A 9 18.18 11.47 -7.47
N ILE A 10 17.36 11.29 -8.50
CA ILE A 10 16.07 10.61 -8.37
C ILE A 10 16.28 9.16 -7.93
N MET A 11 17.17 8.44 -8.62
CA MET A 11 17.36 7.01 -8.45
C MET A 11 18.13 6.62 -7.19
N ARG A 12 18.83 7.56 -6.55
CA ARG A 12 19.66 7.31 -5.37
C ARG A 12 18.90 6.72 -4.17
N TYR A 13 17.59 6.94 -4.08
CA TYR A 13 16.81 6.66 -2.87
C TYR A 13 15.84 5.48 -2.98
N ASN A 14 15.74 4.84 -4.14
CA ASN A 14 14.97 3.61 -4.31
C ASN A 14 15.70 2.67 -5.24
N GLU A 15 15.55 1.38 -5.00
CA GLU A 15 16.30 0.34 -5.70
C GLU A 15 15.87 0.19 -7.17
N PHE A 16 14.57 0.23 -7.48
CA PHE A 16 14.06 -0.01 -8.83
C PHE A 16 13.17 1.11 -9.33
N TRP A 17 13.30 1.39 -10.63
CA TRP A 17 12.58 2.46 -11.29
C TRP A 17 12.18 2.11 -12.72
N THR A 18 11.00 2.55 -13.12
CA THR A 18 10.60 2.62 -14.51
C THR A 18 10.95 3.98 -15.11
N VAL A 19 11.03 4.03 -16.44
CA VAL A 19 11.21 5.30 -17.19
C VAL A 19 10.06 6.26 -16.89
N THR A 20 8.85 5.75 -16.69
CA THR A 20 7.67 6.53 -16.31
C THR A 20 7.88 7.26 -14.99
N GLU A 21 8.27 6.53 -13.93
CA GLU A 21 8.44 7.11 -12.60
C GLU A 21 9.59 8.12 -12.54
N ILE A 22 10.67 7.86 -13.28
CA ILE A 22 11.79 8.80 -13.40
C ILE A 22 11.36 10.06 -14.13
N HIS A 23 10.59 9.93 -15.22
CA HIS A 23 10.07 11.08 -15.96
C HIS A 23 9.17 11.95 -15.08
N ASP A 24 8.20 11.35 -14.37
CA ASP A 24 7.28 12.07 -13.50
C ASP A 24 8.02 12.84 -12.40
N ARG A 25 9.07 12.26 -11.81
CA ARG A 25 9.90 12.95 -10.81
C ARG A 25 10.84 13.98 -11.41
N ALA A 26 11.38 13.73 -12.61
CA ALA A 26 12.23 14.70 -13.30
C ALA A 26 11.47 15.97 -13.66
N MET A 27 10.16 15.88 -13.94
CA MET A 27 9.31 17.04 -14.21
C MET A 27 9.23 18.04 -13.05
N VAL A 28 9.45 17.59 -11.80
CA VAL A 28 9.50 18.49 -10.63
C VAL A 28 10.69 19.45 -10.71
N THR A 29 11.83 18.95 -11.19
CA THR A 29 13.09 19.71 -11.26
C THR A 29 13.29 20.37 -12.62
N GLN A 30 12.77 19.75 -13.68
CA GLN A 30 12.83 20.24 -15.06
C GLN A 30 11.43 20.19 -15.67
N PRO A 31 10.60 21.22 -15.40
CA PRO A 31 9.31 21.37 -16.07
C PRO A 31 9.53 21.36 -17.59
N PHE A 32 8.66 20.70 -18.35
CA PHE A 32 8.72 20.53 -19.81
C PHE A 32 9.65 19.43 -20.35
N ILE A 33 10.34 18.67 -19.51
CA ILE A 33 11.11 17.51 -20.00
C ILE A 33 10.19 16.46 -20.65
N LYS A 34 10.56 15.96 -21.83
CA LYS A 34 9.79 14.93 -22.53
C LYS A 34 10.30 13.55 -22.16
N ARG A 35 9.39 12.58 -22.09
CA ARG A 35 9.72 11.17 -21.81
C ARG A 35 10.79 10.58 -22.75
N PRO A 36 10.82 10.86 -24.07
CA PRO A 36 11.90 10.39 -24.94
C PRO A 36 13.29 10.86 -24.54
N ASP A 37 13.41 12.07 -24.00
CA ASP A 37 14.70 12.63 -23.56
C ASP A 37 15.22 11.90 -22.32
N VAL A 38 14.31 11.59 -21.38
CA VAL A 38 14.61 10.74 -20.20
C VAL A 38 15.02 9.34 -20.64
N PHE A 39 14.31 8.76 -21.59
CA PHE A 39 14.63 7.42 -22.12
C PHE A 39 16.02 7.38 -22.77
N ALA A 40 16.35 8.38 -23.60
CA ALA A 40 17.66 8.48 -24.23
C ALA A 40 18.79 8.61 -23.19
N ALA A 41 18.61 9.49 -22.20
CA ALA A 41 19.58 9.65 -21.11
C ALA A 41 19.77 8.37 -20.29
N MET A 42 18.68 7.65 -19.97
CA MET A 42 18.79 6.36 -19.27
C MET A 42 19.51 5.31 -20.11
N HIS A 43 19.31 5.28 -21.42
CA HIS A 43 20.03 4.39 -22.33
C HIS A 43 21.53 4.69 -22.36
N GLU A 44 21.91 5.96 -22.38
CA GLU A 44 23.30 6.40 -22.29
C GLU A 44 23.92 6.03 -20.93
N MET A 45 23.19 6.21 -19.83
CA MET A 45 23.66 5.82 -18.49
C MET A 45 23.81 4.29 -18.34
N VAL A 46 23.00 3.49 -19.03
CA VAL A 46 23.20 2.03 -19.12
C VAL A 46 24.47 1.72 -19.93
N ALA A 47 24.67 2.38 -21.07
CA ALA A 47 25.89 2.20 -21.88
C ALA A 47 27.16 2.59 -21.12
N ASN A 48 27.07 3.62 -20.27
CA ASN A 48 28.14 4.07 -19.38
C ASN A 48 28.26 3.26 -18.07
N ASN A 49 27.54 2.15 -17.94
CA ASN A 49 27.62 1.23 -16.80
C ASN A 49 27.24 1.86 -15.45
N ILE A 50 26.43 2.92 -15.48
CA ILE A 50 25.89 3.62 -14.30
C ILE A 50 24.59 2.95 -13.85
N LEU A 51 23.76 2.54 -14.82
CA LEU A 51 22.49 1.88 -14.58
C LEU A 51 22.53 0.41 -15.03
N ILE A 52 21.82 -0.44 -14.29
CA ILE A 52 21.50 -1.81 -14.68
C ILE A 52 20.06 -1.83 -15.15
N LYS A 53 19.82 -2.34 -16.36
CA LYS A 53 18.49 -2.54 -16.94
C LYS A 53 18.09 -4.01 -16.78
N GLU A 54 16.94 -4.25 -16.16
CA GLU A 54 16.38 -5.59 -15.94
C GLU A 54 15.02 -5.71 -16.65
N PRO A 55 14.78 -6.81 -17.40
CA PRO A 55 13.51 -7.01 -18.09
C PRO A 55 12.39 -7.33 -17.08
N ASN A 56 11.22 -6.70 -17.23
CA ASN A 56 10.02 -7.00 -16.46
C ASN A 56 8.76 -7.03 -17.36
N GLY A 57 8.49 -8.18 -17.96
CA GLY A 57 7.33 -8.35 -18.84
C GLY A 57 7.41 -7.42 -20.06
N LYS A 58 6.45 -6.50 -20.21
CA LYS A 58 6.42 -5.50 -21.30
C LYS A 58 7.26 -4.26 -20.99
N ASP A 59 7.68 -4.07 -19.74
CA ASP A 59 8.44 -2.93 -19.28
C ASP A 59 9.87 -3.33 -18.88
N SER A 60 10.70 -2.34 -18.55
CA SER A 60 12.04 -2.55 -18.02
C SER A 60 12.21 -1.76 -16.73
N PHE A 61 12.82 -2.39 -15.73
CA PHE A 61 13.27 -1.70 -14.54
C PHE A 61 14.73 -1.28 -14.70
N TYR A 62 15.06 -0.21 -14.01
CA TYR A 62 16.39 0.38 -13.97
C TYR A 62 16.77 0.58 -12.51
N ARG A 63 18.02 0.25 -12.20
CA ARG A 63 18.61 0.51 -10.88
C ARG A 63 20.01 1.08 -11.01
N LEU A 64 20.45 1.86 -10.03
CA LEU A 64 21.85 2.29 -9.95
C LEU A 64 22.72 1.06 -9.69
N LYS A 65 23.83 0.96 -10.42
CA LYS A 65 24.78 -0.14 -10.24
C LYS A 65 25.39 -0.16 -8.84
N ASN A 66 25.63 1.02 -8.28
CA ASN A 66 26.20 1.22 -6.95
C ASN A 66 25.14 1.74 -5.97
N TYR A 67 23.91 1.24 -6.05
CA TYR A 67 22.86 1.60 -5.09
C TYR A 67 23.27 1.21 -3.67
N ASP A 68 23.25 2.16 -2.74
CA ASP A 68 23.47 1.93 -1.31
C ASP A 68 22.15 2.10 -0.56
N PRO A 69 21.61 1.03 0.07
CA PRO A 69 20.40 1.12 0.91
C PRO A 69 20.51 2.15 2.06
N ALA A 70 21.72 2.50 2.50
CA ALA A 70 21.93 3.52 3.53
C ALA A 70 21.55 4.94 3.07
N ASP A 71 21.65 5.24 1.77
CA ASP A 71 21.28 6.54 1.21
C ASP A 71 19.77 6.82 1.37
N LYS A 72 18.94 5.76 1.31
CA LYS A 72 17.50 5.86 1.56
C LYS A 72 17.20 6.26 3.01
N HIS A 73 17.89 5.64 3.96
CA HIS A 73 17.69 5.90 5.39
C HIS A 73 18.13 7.33 5.79
N GLN A 74 19.21 7.83 5.19
CA GLN A 74 19.67 9.21 5.40
C GLN A 74 18.62 10.22 4.93
N LYS A 75 18.02 10.05 3.74
CA LYS A 75 16.97 10.94 3.25
C LYS A 75 15.70 10.91 4.09
N GLU A 76 15.30 9.74 4.57
CA GLU A 76 14.15 9.62 5.47
C GLU A 76 14.40 10.37 6.79
N THR A 77 15.63 10.30 7.30
CA THR A 77 16.06 11.02 8.51
C THR A 77 16.12 12.54 8.28
N GLU A 78 16.73 13.00 7.18
CA GLU A 78 16.79 14.42 6.80
C GLU A 78 15.40 15.02 6.60
N MET A 79 14.48 14.26 6.01
CA MET A 79 13.10 14.70 5.82
C MET A 79 12.34 14.82 7.15
N GLN A 80 12.59 13.93 8.11
CA GLN A 80 12.02 14.03 9.46
C GLN A 80 12.57 15.25 10.21
N VAL A 81 13.88 15.48 10.18
CA VAL A 81 14.52 16.63 10.84
C VAL A 81 14.01 17.96 10.28
N LYS A 82 13.84 18.06 8.95
CA LYS A 82 13.35 19.29 8.31
C LYS A 82 11.89 19.61 8.64
N ILE A 83 11.06 18.59 8.89
CA ILE A 83 9.67 18.77 9.36
C ILE A 83 9.65 19.34 10.79
N GLU A 84 10.62 18.98 11.63
CA GLU A 84 10.68 19.44 13.02
C GLU A 84 11.26 20.86 13.18
N THR A 85 12.15 21.31 12.29
CA THR A 85 12.86 22.60 12.46
C THR A 85 12.17 23.81 11.84
N ASP A 86 11.23 23.63 10.90
CA ASP A 86 10.62 24.72 10.13
C ASP A 86 9.24 25.20 10.67
N ILE A 87 8.78 24.70 11.83
CA ILE A 87 7.46 25.05 12.39
C ILE A 87 7.60 25.93 13.64
N PRO A 88 7.12 27.19 13.65
CA PRO A 88 7.08 28.03 14.84
C PRO A 88 6.17 27.44 15.93
N ALA A 89 6.66 27.38 17.17
CA ALA A 89 5.99 26.74 18.32
C ALA A 89 4.55 27.24 18.62
N GLU A 90 4.19 28.44 18.16
CA GLU A 90 2.87 29.05 18.38
C GLU A 90 1.78 28.53 17.42
N PHE A 91 2.17 27.93 16.29
CA PHE A 91 1.25 27.40 15.28
C PHE A 91 0.76 25.96 15.60
N ASN A 92 1.33 25.33 16.63
CA ASN A 92 1.16 23.89 16.87
C ASN A 92 -0.23 23.52 17.43
N ARG A 93 -0.95 24.41 18.13
CA ARG A 93 -2.22 24.01 18.78
C ARG A 93 -3.43 23.97 17.87
N HIS A 94 -3.49 24.82 16.83
CA HIS A 94 -4.62 24.84 15.90
C HIS A 94 -4.44 23.81 14.79
N ASP A 95 -3.23 23.68 14.25
CA ASP A 95 -2.91 22.70 13.21
C ASP A 95 -2.88 21.27 13.74
N GLU A 96 -2.47 21.05 15.00
CA GLU A 96 -2.59 19.72 15.60
C GLU A 96 -4.06 19.35 15.82
N ALA A 97 -4.92 20.29 16.20
CA ALA A 97 -6.36 20.04 16.30
C ALA A 97 -6.99 19.73 14.92
N LEU A 98 -6.62 20.48 13.87
CA LEU A 98 -7.07 20.23 12.50
C LEU A 98 -6.52 18.90 11.95
N ARG A 99 -5.25 18.58 12.20
CA ARG A 99 -4.64 17.31 11.84
C ARG A 99 -5.30 16.14 12.56
N GLN A 100 -5.64 16.28 13.83
CA GLN A 100 -6.39 15.26 14.57
C GLN A 100 -7.82 15.11 14.04
N ILE A 101 -8.45 16.21 13.60
CA ILE A 101 -9.75 16.16 12.92
C ILE A 101 -9.64 15.45 11.56
N GLU A 102 -8.61 15.75 10.77
CA GLU A 102 -8.39 15.16 9.45
C GLU A 102 -8.01 13.67 9.55
N LEU A 103 -7.12 13.30 10.49
CA LEU A 103 -6.82 11.89 10.81
C LEU A 103 -8.08 11.13 11.22
N ARG A 104 -8.94 11.72 12.06
CA ARG A 104 -10.25 11.13 12.42
C ARG A 104 -11.19 11.02 11.22
N LYS A 105 -11.14 11.93 10.25
CA LYS A 105 -11.92 11.84 9.00
C LYS A 105 -11.37 10.75 8.07
N GLU A 106 -10.06 10.63 7.95
CA GLU A 106 -9.40 9.59 7.17
C GLU A 106 -9.66 8.20 7.74
N ASP A 107 -9.60 8.04 9.07
CA ASP A 107 -9.99 6.82 9.76
C ASP A 107 -11.47 6.48 9.54
N LYS A 108 -12.35 7.50 9.55
CA LYS A 108 -13.76 7.33 9.18
C LYS A 108 -13.95 6.92 7.72
N GLN A 109 -13.20 7.51 6.78
CA GLN A 109 -13.28 7.14 5.36
C GLN A 109 -12.73 5.73 5.09
N LYS A 110 -11.63 5.34 5.76
CA LYS A 110 -11.12 3.96 5.72
C LYS A 110 -12.10 2.97 6.35
N ALA A 111 -12.75 3.33 7.45
CA ALA A 111 -13.78 2.50 8.07
C ALA A 111 -15.01 2.34 7.16
N ASP A 112 -15.41 3.38 6.42
CA ASP A 112 -16.57 3.32 5.52
C ASP A 112 -16.29 2.54 4.23
N SER A 113 -15.00 2.37 3.86
CA SER A 113 -14.55 1.49 2.76
C SER A 113 -14.86 0.01 3.01
N HIS A 114 -14.81 -0.44 4.27
CA HIS A 114 -15.01 -1.85 4.61
C HIS A 114 -16.45 -2.36 4.39
N TYR A 115 -17.43 -1.47 4.21
CA TYR A 115 -18.86 -1.81 4.12
C TYR A 115 -19.56 -1.22 2.90
N GLN A 116 -18.86 -1.08 1.77
CA GLN A 116 -19.39 -0.40 0.58
C GLN A 116 -20.43 -1.19 -0.23
N PHE A 117 -20.68 -2.46 0.09
CA PHE A 117 -21.59 -3.29 -0.70
C PHE A 117 -23.04 -2.83 -0.54
N SER A 118 -23.75 -2.70 -1.66
CA SER A 118 -25.18 -2.41 -1.68
C SER A 118 -25.92 -3.31 -2.66
N TYR A 119 -27.18 -3.60 -2.36
CA TYR A 119 -28.07 -4.36 -3.24
C TYR A 119 -29.47 -3.77 -3.16
N LYS A 120 -30.07 -3.49 -4.33
CA LYS A 120 -31.38 -2.83 -4.44
C LYS A 120 -31.48 -1.55 -3.59
N GLY A 121 -30.41 -0.75 -3.53
CA GLY A 121 -30.37 0.49 -2.76
C GLY A 121 -30.13 0.33 -1.26
N HIS A 122 -29.97 -0.90 -0.74
CA HIS A 122 -29.68 -1.13 0.67
C HIS A 122 -28.22 -1.52 0.88
N LYS A 123 -27.55 -0.88 1.86
CA LYS A 123 -26.21 -1.26 2.31
C LYS A 123 -26.24 -2.68 2.88
N ILE A 124 -25.48 -3.58 2.29
CA ILE A 124 -25.26 -4.95 2.74
C ILE A 124 -24.04 -4.94 3.66
N ASP A 125 -24.32 -5.05 4.95
CA ASP A 125 -23.33 -5.25 5.98
C ASP A 125 -23.39 -6.73 6.44
N PRO A 126 -22.27 -7.46 6.58
CA PRO A 126 -22.25 -8.82 7.14
C PRO A 126 -23.04 -8.97 8.44
N TYR A 127 -23.03 -7.97 9.33
CA TYR A 127 -23.80 -8.00 10.58
C TYR A 127 -25.31 -7.93 10.34
N ARG A 128 -25.76 -7.27 9.26
CA ARG A 128 -27.17 -7.29 8.86
C ARG A 128 -27.57 -8.67 8.35
N ILE A 129 -26.69 -9.34 7.59
CA ILE A 129 -26.89 -10.73 7.15
C ILE A 129 -27.05 -11.64 8.37
N PHE A 130 -26.15 -11.53 9.36
CA PHE A 130 -26.23 -12.35 10.56
C PHE A 130 -27.54 -12.18 11.33
N ARG A 131 -28.03 -10.94 11.45
CA ARG A 131 -29.32 -10.67 12.09
C ARG A 131 -30.51 -11.27 11.32
N ILE A 132 -30.54 -11.12 10.00
CA ILE A 132 -31.65 -11.61 9.16
C ILE A 132 -31.73 -13.14 9.19
N TYR A 133 -30.58 -13.82 9.15
CA TYR A 133 -30.50 -15.28 9.18
C TYR A 133 -30.39 -15.88 10.60
N ASN A 134 -30.47 -15.04 11.64
CA ASN A 134 -30.32 -15.43 13.04
C ASN A 134 -29.04 -16.24 13.33
N ILE A 135 -27.91 -15.83 12.73
CA ILE A 135 -26.60 -16.48 12.88
C ILE A 135 -25.93 -15.92 14.14
N ALA A 136 -25.95 -16.69 15.22
CA ALA A 136 -25.40 -16.29 16.51
C ALA A 136 -24.00 -16.85 16.81
N ALA A 137 -23.64 -18.00 16.24
CA ALA A 137 -22.36 -18.66 16.54
C ALA A 137 -21.18 -17.83 16.01
N PRO A 138 -20.21 -17.44 16.86
CA PRO A 138 -19.11 -16.56 16.47
C PRO A 138 -18.20 -17.19 15.41
N GLU A 139 -18.00 -18.51 15.44
CA GLU A 139 -17.22 -19.26 14.45
C GLU A 139 -17.89 -19.22 13.08
N GLN A 140 -19.22 -19.39 13.04
CA GLN A 140 -20.02 -19.29 11.82
C GLN A 140 -19.97 -17.87 11.25
N GLN A 141 -20.10 -16.85 12.10
CA GLN A 141 -19.96 -15.45 11.69
C GLN A 141 -18.57 -15.17 11.11
N HIS A 142 -17.51 -15.70 11.73
CA HIS A 142 -16.14 -15.53 11.26
C HIS A 142 -15.93 -16.17 9.88
N ALA A 143 -16.39 -17.41 9.69
CA ALA A 143 -16.30 -18.11 8.41
C ALA A 143 -17.03 -17.35 7.28
N ILE A 144 -18.24 -16.85 7.54
CA ILE A 144 -19.00 -16.08 6.55
C ILE A 144 -18.30 -14.76 6.22
N LYS A 145 -17.75 -14.04 7.21
CA LYS A 145 -16.97 -12.81 6.93
C LYS A 145 -15.80 -13.07 5.98
N LYS A 146 -15.09 -14.20 6.16
CA LYS A 146 -14.01 -14.59 5.25
C LYS A 146 -14.52 -14.94 3.86
N LEU A 147 -15.60 -15.72 3.75
CA LEU A 147 -16.22 -16.07 2.47
C LEU A 147 -16.69 -14.85 1.67
N LEU A 148 -17.30 -13.85 2.33
CA LEU A 148 -17.74 -12.61 1.69
C LEU A 148 -16.56 -11.78 1.12
N ARG A 149 -15.33 -12.05 1.55
CA ARG A 149 -14.11 -11.36 1.13
C ARG A 149 -13.15 -12.19 0.27
N ALA A 150 -13.40 -13.48 0.08
CA ALA A 150 -12.50 -14.39 -0.61
C ALA A 150 -12.18 -13.91 -2.03
N GLY A 151 -10.90 -13.93 -2.41
CA GLY A 151 -10.43 -13.46 -3.72
C GLY A 151 -10.38 -11.94 -3.87
N LYS A 152 -10.72 -11.17 -2.83
CA LYS A 152 -10.54 -9.70 -2.73
C LYS A 152 -9.54 -9.34 -1.63
N SER A 153 -8.63 -10.27 -1.36
CA SER A 153 -7.57 -10.24 -0.35
C SER A 153 -6.22 -9.98 -1.03
N VAL A 154 -5.19 -9.68 -0.24
CA VAL A 154 -3.79 -9.70 -0.71
C VAL A 154 -3.33 -11.15 -0.95
N LYS A 155 -4.02 -12.11 -0.31
CA LYS A 155 -3.78 -13.55 -0.39
C LYS A 155 -4.41 -14.16 -1.64
N THR A 156 -3.96 -15.36 -2.01
CA THR A 156 -4.60 -16.11 -3.09
C THR A 156 -5.99 -16.59 -2.67
N LEU A 157 -6.85 -16.85 -3.66
CA LEU A 157 -8.18 -17.42 -3.40
C LEU A 157 -8.09 -18.76 -2.64
N ASP A 158 -7.10 -19.58 -2.97
CA ASP A 158 -6.83 -20.87 -2.33
C ASP A 158 -6.54 -20.69 -0.83
N GLN A 159 -5.67 -19.74 -0.48
CA GLN A 159 -5.39 -19.38 0.92
C GLN A 159 -6.61 -18.85 1.66
N ASP A 160 -7.45 -18.03 1.02
CA ASP A 160 -8.69 -17.54 1.63
C ASP A 160 -9.67 -18.71 1.90
N ILE A 161 -9.73 -19.71 1.01
CA ILE A 161 -10.56 -20.91 1.17
C ILE A 161 -10.03 -21.78 2.32
N ASP A 162 -8.74 -22.05 2.37
CA ASP A 162 -8.11 -22.84 3.43
C ASP A 162 -8.34 -22.23 4.81
N GLU A 163 -8.29 -20.91 4.92
CA GLU A 163 -8.59 -20.20 6.15
C GLU A 163 -10.04 -20.34 6.63
N VAL A 164 -10.99 -20.41 5.70
CA VAL A 164 -12.40 -20.71 6.00
C VAL A 164 -12.53 -22.16 6.48
N ILE A 165 -11.89 -23.10 5.79
CA ILE A 165 -11.89 -24.52 6.15
C ILE A 165 -11.34 -24.71 7.57
N LEU A 166 -10.19 -24.10 7.89
CA LEU A 166 -9.58 -24.15 9.21
C LEU A 166 -10.51 -23.63 10.31
N THR A 167 -11.19 -22.50 10.04
CA THR A 167 -12.18 -21.93 10.97
C THR A 167 -13.31 -22.91 11.26
N LEU A 168 -13.87 -23.53 10.21
CA LEU A 168 -14.98 -24.48 10.35
C LEU A 168 -14.54 -25.80 10.99
N GLN A 169 -13.31 -26.26 10.72
CA GLN A 169 -12.73 -27.42 11.39
C GLN A 169 -12.59 -27.18 12.88
N ARG A 170 -12.05 -26.02 13.30
CA ARG A 170 -11.96 -25.66 14.71
C ARG A 170 -13.34 -25.60 15.38
N TRP A 171 -14.34 -25.07 14.69
CA TRP A 171 -15.71 -25.06 15.22
C TRP A 171 -16.24 -26.47 15.47
N LYS A 172 -16.01 -27.40 14.54
CA LYS A 172 -16.38 -28.82 14.71
C LYS A 172 -15.63 -29.49 15.87
N GLU A 173 -14.40 -29.08 16.15
CA GLU A 173 -13.65 -29.58 17.32
C GLU A 173 -14.27 -29.10 18.62
N ILE A 174 -14.60 -27.80 18.73
CA ILE A 174 -15.28 -27.22 19.91
C ILE A 174 -16.60 -27.96 20.18
N LEU A 175 -17.41 -28.21 19.14
CA LEU A 175 -18.65 -28.97 19.29
C LEU A 175 -18.41 -30.40 19.82
N LYS A 176 -17.30 -31.05 19.45
CA LYS A 176 -16.94 -32.37 19.99
C LYS A 176 -16.42 -32.28 21.42
N GLU A 177 -15.70 -31.20 21.77
CA GLU A 177 -15.21 -30.92 23.12
C GLU A 177 -16.41 -30.73 24.07
N ASP A 178 -17.39 -29.92 23.68
CA ASP A 178 -18.60 -29.63 24.46
C ASP A 178 -19.50 -30.87 24.67
N VAL A 179 -19.58 -31.76 23.67
CA VAL A 179 -20.33 -33.02 23.79
C VAL A 179 -19.66 -33.98 24.78
N LYS A 180 -18.33 -33.97 24.92
CA LYS A 180 -17.62 -34.84 25.86
C LYS A 180 -17.67 -34.36 27.31
N LEU A 181 -18.07 -33.11 27.54
CA LEU A 181 -18.18 -32.50 28.87
C LEU A 181 -19.60 -32.62 29.47
N ASN A 182 -20.56 -33.14 28.71
CA ASN A 182 -21.91 -33.47 29.13
C ASN A 182 -22.09 -34.98 29.29
#